data_AF-A0A1B6FKM0-F1
#
_entry.id   AF-A0A1B6FKM0-F1
#
_cell.length_a   1.000
_cell.length_b   1.000
_cell.length_c   1.000
_cell.angle_alpha   90.00
_cell.angle_beta   90.00
_cell.angle_gamma   90.00
#
_symmetry.space_group_name_H-M   'P 1'
#
loop_
_entity.id
_entity.type
_entity.pdbx_description
1 polymer ?
#
loop_
_entity_poly.entity_id
_entity_poly.type
_entity_poly.pdbx_seq_one_letter_code
_entity_poly.pdbx_strand_id
1 'polypeptide(L)'
;KVGVKVQDRFGKPLLELGGNNAIIVAEDANLDMVAQSVVFACVGTAGQRCTTTRRLILHTKVYDAVLSRLVKAYQSVLKRLGDPLDENTLYGPLHSADSIRRFTATIEKAVKAGGKIEFGGKVIEQPGFYVEPTIITGLAHDAEVVHTETFAPIVYVLRANSVDEAISWNNEVKQGLSSSIFTQDLATLF
;
A
#
# COMPACT_ATOMS: atom_id res chain seq x y z
N LYS A 1 -23.16 2.67 -8.56
CA LYS A 1 -24.28 1.74 -8.89
C LYS A 1 -24.31 1.38 -10.38
N VAL A 2 -23.15 1.12 -11.02
CA VAL A 2 -23.09 0.85 -12.47
C VAL A 2 -23.68 -0.51 -12.82
N GLY A 3 -23.30 -1.58 -12.12
CA GLY A 3 -23.84 -2.92 -12.35
C GLY A 3 -25.37 -3.00 -12.24
N VAL A 4 -25.95 -2.36 -11.21
CA VAL A 4 -27.41 -2.25 -11.04
C VAL A 4 -28.04 -1.55 -12.25
N LYS A 5 -27.46 -0.45 -12.71
CA LYS A 5 -28.01 0.30 -13.85
C LYS A 5 -27.93 -0.45 -15.18
N VAL A 6 -26.90 -1.26 -15.36
CA VAL A 6 -26.75 -2.16 -16.52
C VAL A 6 -27.79 -3.27 -16.46
N GLN A 7 -28.04 -3.82 -15.27
CA GLN A 7 -29.03 -4.88 -15.04
C GLN A 7 -30.47 -4.41 -15.31
N ASP A 8 -30.81 -3.13 -15.05
CA ASP A 8 -32.13 -2.55 -15.40
C ASP A 8 -32.50 -2.72 -16.88
N ARG A 9 -31.51 -2.96 -17.75
CA ARG A 9 -31.68 -3.18 -19.20
C ARG A 9 -31.27 -4.59 -19.64
N PHE A 10 -31.16 -5.53 -18.70
CA PHE A 10 -30.69 -6.90 -18.92
C PHE A 10 -29.28 -7.00 -19.55
N GLY A 11 -28.44 -5.98 -19.37
CA GLY A 11 -27.06 -5.99 -19.83
C GLY A 11 -26.16 -6.86 -18.94
N LYS A 12 -25.04 -7.35 -19.49
CA LYS A 12 -24.02 -8.12 -18.75
C LYS A 12 -22.85 -7.21 -18.38
N PRO A 13 -22.62 -6.89 -17.10
CA PRO A 13 -21.48 -6.09 -16.68
C PRO A 13 -20.20 -6.93 -16.53
N LEU A 14 -19.05 -6.33 -16.82
CA LEU A 14 -17.72 -6.77 -16.41
C LEU A 14 -17.12 -5.62 -15.58
N LEU A 15 -16.74 -5.91 -14.33
CA LEU A 15 -16.33 -4.88 -13.37
C LEU A 15 -14.93 -5.18 -12.82
N GLU A 16 -13.96 -4.39 -13.23
CA GLU A 16 -12.64 -4.30 -12.59
C GLU A 16 -12.71 -3.20 -11.52
N LEU A 17 -12.65 -3.59 -10.25
CA LEU A 17 -12.83 -2.69 -9.11
C LEU A 17 -11.54 -2.51 -8.31
N GLY A 18 -11.63 -1.75 -7.23
CA GLY A 18 -10.54 -1.50 -6.30
C GLY A 18 -10.09 -2.74 -5.52
N GLY A 19 -8.91 -2.64 -4.92
CA GLY A 19 -8.26 -3.72 -4.17
C GLY A 19 -7.89 -3.30 -2.75
N ASN A 20 -7.55 -4.27 -1.90
CA ASN A 20 -6.84 -4.01 -0.66
C ASN A 20 -5.65 -4.98 -0.53
N ASN A 21 -4.79 -4.90 -1.54
CA ASN A 21 -3.78 -5.90 -1.85
C ASN A 21 -2.71 -5.96 -0.76
N ALA A 22 -2.24 -7.18 -0.50
CA ALA A 22 -1.14 -7.42 0.42
C ALA A 22 0.09 -8.02 -0.25
N ILE A 23 1.25 -7.70 0.32
CA ILE A 23 2.49 -8.46 0.13
C ILE A 23 2.81 -9.14 1.45
N ILE A 24 3.04 -10.45 1.40
CA ILE A 24 3.52 -11.26 2.52
C ILE A 24 5.03 -11.50 2.34
N VAL A 25 5.81 -11.31 3.40
CA VAL A 25 7.26 -11.56 3.39
C VAL A 25 7.58 -12.59 4.46
N ALA A 26 8.00 -13.78 4.02
CA ALA A 26 8.42 -14.88 4.89
C ALA A 26 9.80 -14.62 5.51
N GLU A 27 10.19 -15.47 6.47
CA GLU A 27 11.45 -15.30 7.20
C GLU A 27 12.72 -15.49 6.37
N ASP A 28 12.62 -16.24 5.29
CA ASP A 28 13.72 -16.63 4.40
C ASP A 28 13.79 -15.77 3.14
N ALA A 29 12.95 -14.73 3.03
CA ALA A 29 12.84 -13.90 1.85
C ALA A 29 14.15 -13.16 1.52
N ASN A 30 14.44 -12.98 0.23
CA ASN A 30 15.52 -12.09 -0.21
C ASN A 30 15.15 -10.63 0.05
N LEU A 31 15.75 -10.04 1.08
CA LEU A 31 15.39 -8.69 1.55
C LEU A 31 15.76 -7.56 0.59
N ASP A 32 16.73 -7.76 -0.31
CA ASP A 32 17.10 -6.74 -1.30
C ASP A 32 16.01 -6.65 -2.38
N MET A 33 15.55 -7.81 -2.86
CA MET A 33 14.44 -7.91 -3.79
C MET A 33 13.13 -7.39 -3.16
N VAL A 34 12.83 -7.80 -1.92
CA VAL A 34 11.63 -7.34 -1.19
C VAL A 34 11.58 -5.82 -1.12
N ALA A 35 12.66 -5.15 -0.70
CA ALA A 35 12.65 -3.71 -0.52
C ALA A 35 12.35 -2.96 -1.84
N GLN A 36 13.00 -3.35 -2.94
CA GLN A 36 12.79 -2.73 -4.25
C GLN A 36 11.36 -2.97 -4.76
N SER A 37 10.89 -4.22 -4.70
CA SER A 37 9.55 -4.59 -5.18
C SER A 37 8.45 -3.91 -4.37
N VAL A 38 8.56 -3.90 -3.04
CA VAL A 38 7.56 -3.30 -2.14
C VAL A 38 7.47 -1.78 -2.37
N VAL A 39 8.61 -1.09 -2.52
CA VAL A 39 8.61 0.36 -2.80
C VAL A 39 7.84 0.62 -4.10
N PHE A 40 8.20 -0.06 -5.19
CA PHE A 40 7.50 0.10 -6.46
C PHE A 40 6.00 -0.21 -6.35
N ALA A 41 5.64 -1.27 -5.64
CA ALA A 41 4.26 -1.71 -5.49
C ALA A 41 3.42 -0.73 -4.65
N CYS A 42 3.99 -0.09 -3.63
CA CYS A 42 3.30 0.87 -2.76
C CYS A 42 3.24 2.29 -3.36
N VAL A 43 4.36 2.78 -3.90
CA VAL A 43 4.50 4.21 -4.27
C VAL A 43 4.30 4.48 -5.75
N GLY A 44 4.44 3.48 -6.62
CA GLY A 44 4.30 3.66 -8.06
C GLY A 44 2.94 4.28 -8.41
N THR A 45 2.95 5.21 -9.37
CA THR A 45 1.82 6.07 -9.75
C THR A 45 1.15 6.76 -8.55
N ALA A 46 1.94 7.19 -7.57
CA ALA A 46 1.49 7.77 -6.30
C ALA A 46 0.46 6.90 -5.56
N GLY A 47 0.58 5.57 -5.66
CA GLY A 47 -0.32 4.61 -5.03
C GLY A 47 -1.74 4.60 -5.62
N GLN A 48 -1.94 5.16 -6.82
CA GLN A 48 -3.24 5.24 -7.50
C GLN A 48 -3.40 4.12 -8.55
N ARG A 49 -3.11 2.87 -8.16
CA ARG A 49 -3.41 1.65 -8.92
C ARG A 49 -4.32 0.74 -8.11
N CYS A 50 -5.28 0.08 -8.76
CA CYS A 50 -6.15 -0.91 -8.10
C CYS A 50 -5.34 -2.05 -7.46
N THR A 51 -4.16 -2.37 -8.02
CA THR A 51 -3.22 -3.40 -7.54
C THR A 51 -2.13 -2.87 -6.60
N THR A 52 -2.19 -1.60 -6.17
CA THR A 52 -1.21 -1.04 -5.23
C THR A 52 -1.21 -1.84 -3.94
N THR A 53 -0.02 -2.15 -3.42
CA THR A 53 0.12 -2.77 -2.09
C THR A 53 -0.30 -1.78 -1.01
N ARG A 54 -1.29 -2.18 -0.20
CA ARG A 54 -1.80 -1.38 0.93
C ARG A 54 -1.38 -1.96 2.27
N ARG A 55 -1.24 -3.28 2.33
CA ARG A 55 -0.88 -4.03 3.53
C ARG A 55 0.41 -4.78 3.26
N LEU A 56 1.46 -4.48 4.00
CA LEU A 56 2.71 -5.21 3.96
C LEU A 56 2.81 -6.05 5.22
N ILE A 57 2.68 -7.36 5.09
CA ILE A 57 2.67 -8.30 6.21
C ILE A 57 4.04 -8.96 6.26
N LEU A 58 4.81 -8.64 7.30
CA LEU A 58 6.19 -9.08 7.45
C LEU A 58 6.29 -10.10 8.56
N HIS A 59 7.02 -11.18 8.29
CA HIS A 59 7.41 -12.12 9.33
C HIS A 59 8.26 -11.41 10.41
N THR A 60 8.04 -11.75 11.68
CA THR A 60 8.72 -11.13 12.84
C THR A 60 10.23 -11.03 12.68
N LYS A 61 10.89 -12.09 12.18
CA LYS A 61 12.35 -12.16 11.96
C LYS A 61 12.90 -11.13 10.96
N VAL A 62 12.10 -10.67 10.01
CA VAL A 62 12.55 -9.75 8.94
C VAL A 62 11.95 -8.35 9.06
N TYR A 63 10.95 -8.17 9.92
CA TYR A 63 10.18 -6.94 10.06
C TYR A 63 11.05 -5.69 10.17
N ASP A 64 11.96 -5.66 11.15
CA ASP A 64 12.71 -4.44 11.47
C ASP A 64 13.74 -4.11 10.37
N ALA A 65 14.34 -5.14 9.77
CA ALA A 65 15.27 -5.01 8.66
C ALA A 65 14.58 -4.45 7.41
N VAL A 66 13.41 -4.99 7.05
CA VAL A 66 12.62 -4.52 5.91
C VAL A 66 12.09 -3.11 6.15
N LEU A 67 11.53 -2.83 7.32
CA LEU A 67 11.01 -1.50 7.65
C LEU A 67 12.10 -0.41 7.53
N SER A 68 13.29 -0.65 8.07
CA SER A 68 14.41 0.29 7.96
C SER A 68 14.82 0.54 6.50
N ARG A 69 14.85 -0.51 5.67
CA ARG A 69 15.15 -0.39 4.23
C ARG A 69 14.07 0.39 3.48
N LEU A 70 12.80 0.16 3.81
CA LEU A 70 11.68 0.88 3.19
C LEU A 70 11.71 2.36 3.51
N VAL A 71 11.95 2.74 4.78
CA VAL A 71 12.07 4.17 5.16
C VAL A 71 13.18 4.86 4.34
N LYS A 72 14.35 4.22 4.21
CA LYS A 72 15.46 4.75 3.38
C LYS A 72 15.09 4.87 1.91
N ALA A 73 14.38 3.87 1.37
CA ALA A 73 13.96 3.90 -0.02
C ALA A 73 12.90 4.98 -0.28
N TYR A 74 11.95 5.17 0.63
CA TYR A 74 10.94 6.23 0.54
C TYR A 74 11.59 7.63 0.61
N GLN A 75 12.61 7.82 1.45
CA GLN A 75 13.43 9.04 1.43
C GLN A 75 14.08 9.27 0.06
N SER A 76 14.61 8.22 -0.58
CA SER A 76 15.21 8.34 -1.92
C SER A 76 14.18 8.66 -3.00
N VAL A 77 12.97 8.08 -2.93
CA VAL A 77 11.87 8.35 -3.86
C VAL A 77 11.42 9.81 -3.73
N LEU A 78 11.27 10.31 -2.50
CA LEU A 78 10.85 11.68 -2.25
C LEU A 78 11.82 12.72 -2.84
N LYS A 79 13.13 12.43 -2.88
CA LYS A 79 14.13 13.30 -3.52
C LYS A 79 13.95 13.44 -5.03
N ARG A 80 13.23 12.51 -5.66
CA ARG A 80 12.93 12.49 -7.10
C ARG A 80 11.44 12.72 -7.36
N LEU A 81 10.80 13.49 -6.47
CA LEU A 81 9.44 13.99 -6.66
C LEU A 81 9.45 15.16 -7.63
N GLY A 82 8.51 15.20 -8.57
CA GLY A 82 8.49 16.27 -9.56
C GLY A 82 7.41 16.14 -10.62
N ASP A 83 7.54 16.96 -11.66
CA ASP A 83 6.69 16.92 -12.85
C ASP A 83 6.84 15.56 -13.55
N PRO A 84 5.73 14.83 -13.81
CA PRO A 84 5.77 13.57 -14.55
C PRO A 84 6.36 13.65 -15.97
N LEU A 85 6.50 14.85 -16.56
CA LEU A 85 7.14 15.07 -17.85
C LEU A 85 8.68 15.17 -17.77
N ASP A 86 9.25 15.33 -16.57
CA ASP A 86 10.70 15.32 -16.35
C ASP A 86 11.21 13.88 -16.22
N GLU A 87 12.21 13.51 -17.03
CA GLU A 87 12.86 12.20 -17.03
C GLU A 87 13.51 11.83 -15.68
N ASN A 88 13.82 12.83 -14.86
CA ASN A 88 14.41 12.65 -13.54
C ASN A 88 13.37 12.36 -12.45
N THR A 89 12.08 12.57 -12.73
CA THR A 89 10.98 12.30 -11.80
C THR A 89 10.72 10.80 -11.65
N LEU A 90 10.65 10.32 -10.40
CA LEU A 90 10.17 8.97 -10.07
C LEU A 90 8.78 8.97 -9.44
N TYR A 91 8.36 10.10 -8.86
CA TYR A 91 7.14 10.17 -8.07
C TYR A 91 6.39 11.47 -8.35
N GLY A 92 5.21 11.31 -8.95
CA GLY A 92 4.34 12.42 -9.34
C GLY A 92 3.26 12.74 -8.32
N PRO A 93 2.33 13.64 -8.67
CA PRO A 93 1.24 14.05 -7.79
C PRO A 93 0.10 13.01 -7.75
N LEU A 94 -0.79 13.18 -6.78
CA LEU A 94 -2.13 12.62 -6.82
C LEU A 94 -2.94 13.24 -7.97
N HIS A 95 -4.04 12.59 -8.33
CA HIS A 95 -4.87 13.02 -9.45
C HIS A 95 -5.65 14.32 -9.17
N SER A 96 -6.07 14.55 -7.93
CA SER A 96 -7.00 15.64 -7.61
C SER A 96 -6.90 16.15 -6.17
N ALA A 97 -7.43 17.35 -5.92
CA ALA A 97 -7.60 17.91 -4.58
C ALA A 97 -8.46 17.01 -3.67
N ASP A 98 -9.40 16.25 -4.24
CA ASP A 98 -10.17 15.27 -3.46
C ASP A 98 -9.29 14.13 -2.94
N SER A 99 -8.33 13.70 -3.76
CA SER A 99 -7.37 12.68 -3.36
C SER A 99 -6.46 13.16 -2.23
N ILE A 100 -6.12 14.47 -2.20
CA ILE A 100 -5.43 15.09 -1.05
C ILE A 100 -6.29 15.03 0.21
N ARG A 101 -7.57 15.41 0.13
CA ARG A 101 -8.48 15.35 1.28
C ARG A 101 -8.63 13.92 1.81
N ARG A 102 -8.78 12.93 0.92
CA ARG A 102 -8.85 11.51 1.30
C ARG A 102 -7.55 11.04 1.95
N PHE A 103 -6.40 11.41 1.39
CA PHE A 103 -5.10 11.12 1.99
C PHE A 103 -5.01 11.69 3.41
N THR A 104 -5.22 13.00 3.60
CA THR A 104 -5.11 13.65 4.91
C THR A 104 -6.08 13.05 5.93
N ALA A 105 -7.33 12.83 5.55
CA ALA A 105 -8.33 12.21 6.42
C ALA A 105 -7.94 10.77 6.82
N THR A 106 -7.34 9.99 5.91
CA THR A 106 -6.84 8.66 6.25
C THR A 106 -5.66 8.72 7.21
N ILE A 107 -4.72 9.64 7.03
CA ILE A 107 -3.60 9.84 7.96
C ILE A 107 -4.12 10.16 9.37
N GLU A 108 -5.04 11.12 9.49
CA GLU A 108 -5.65 11.49 10.77
C GLU A 108 -6.35 10.31 11.45
N LYS A 109 -7.13 9.54 10.69
CA LYS A 109 -7.81 8.33 11.20
C LYS A 109 -6.81 7.28 11.67
N ALA A 110 -5.74 7.04 10.91
CA ALA A 110 -4.72 6.07 11.27
C ALA A 110 -3.99 6.46 12.56
N VAL A 111 -3.60 7.73 12.70
CA VAL A 111 -2.97 8.23 13.94
C VAL A 111 -3.93 8.13 15.12
N LYS A 112 -5.19 8.52 14.94
CA LYS A 112 -6.22 8.41 15.99
C LYS A 112 -6.47 6.98 16.44
N ALA A 113 -6.29 6.00 15.54
CA ALA A 113 -6.39 4.57 15.85
C ALA A 113 -5.12 4.00 16.51
N GLY A 114 -4.13 4.82 16.84
CA GLY A 114 -2.86 4.40 17.48
C GLY A 114 -1.74 4.08 16.49
N GLY A 115 -1.95 4.34 15.20
CA GLY A 115 -0.93 4.14 14.18
C GLY A 115 0.25 5.10 14.32
N LYS A 116 1.46 4.58 14.16
CA LYS A 116 2.70 5.35 14.16
C LYS A 116 3.13 5.61 12.72
N ILE A 117 3.34 6.88 12.38
CA ILE A 117 3.93 7.27 11.09
C ILE A 117 5.44 7.05 11.17
N GLU A 118 5.96 6.09 10.41
CA GLU A 118 7.41 5.83 10.32
C GLU A 118 8.09 6.72 9.28
N PHE A 119 7.33 7.13 8.26
CA PHE A 119 7.79 8.05 7.23
C PHE A 119 6.60 8.75 6.56
N GLY A 120 6.78 10.02 6.17
CA GLY A 120 5.83 10.78 5.37
C GLY A 120 4.66 11.34 6.18
N GLY A 121 3.46 11.23 5.61
CA GLY A 121 2.20 11.62 6.26
C GLY A 121 1.79 13.08 6.03
N LYS A 122 2.48 13.83 5.16
CA LYS A 122 2.20 15.25 4.92
C LYS A 122 1.81 15.55 3.49
N VAL A 123 1.02 16.61 3.34
CA VAL A 123 0.81 17.29 2.06
C VAL A 123 2.03 18.17 1.78
N ILE A 124 2.47 18.20 0.52
CA ILE A 124 3.63 18.99 0.10
C ILE A 124 3.13 20.28 -0.53
N GLU A 125 3.52 21.42 0.04
CA GLU A 125 3.10 22.75 -0.39
C GLU A 125 3.84 23.18 -1.66
N GLN A 126 3.30 22.80 -2.82
CA GLN A 126 3.77 23.22 -4.13
C GLN A 126 2.63 23.17 -5.16
N PRO A 127 2.78 23.79 -6.35
CA PRO A 127 1.79 23.66 -7.42
C PRO A 127 1.51 22.20 -7.77
N GLY A 128 0.24 21.80 -7.75
CA GLY A 128 -0.20 20.41 -7.97
C GLY A 128 -0.72 19.74 -6.70
N PHE A 129 -0.89 18.42 -6.74
CA PHE A 129 -1.49 17.63 -5.66
C PHE A 129 -0.47 16.66 -5.06
N TYR A 130 0.57 17.18 -4.44
CA TYR A 130 1.68 16.37 -3.94
C TYR A 130 1.51 15.99 -2.47
N VAL A 131 1.85 14.74 -2.15
CA VAL A 131 1.89 14.20 -0.78
C VAL A 131 3.13 13.35 -0.60
N GLU A 132 3.62 13.27 0.63
CA GLU A 132 4.67 12.32 0.99
C GLU A 132 4.11 10.89 0.94
N PRO A 133 4.79 9.94 0.25
CA PRO A 133 4.44 8.54 0.37
C PRO A 133 4.63 8.13 1.84
N THR A 134 3.71 7.35 2.39
CA THR A 134 3.57 7.18 3.84
C THR A 134 3.66 5.72 4.26
N ILE A 135 4.42 5.48 5.33
CA ILE A 135 4.53 4.17 6.00
C ILE A 135 3.93 4.31 7.40
N ILE A 136 2.97 3.43 7.72
CA ILE A 136 2.30 3.41 9.02
C ILE A 136 2.46 2.04 9.67
N THR A 137 2.85 2.02 10.94
CA THR A 137 2.98 0.81 11.79
C THR A 137 2.06 0.91 13.01
N GLY A 138 2.03 -0.13 13.84
CA GLY A 138 1.36 -0.09 15.15
C GLY A 138 -0.15 -0.25 15.14
N LEU A 139 -0.75 -0.45 13.96
CA LEU A 139 -2.17 -0.76 13.83
C LEU A 139 -2.42 -2.26 13.88
N ALA A 140 -3.58 -2.66 14.43
CA ALA A 140 -4.08 -4.02 14.32
C ALA A 140 -4.40 -4.37 12.86
N HIS A 141 -4.25 -5.64 12.50
CA HIS A 141 -4.49 -6.12 11.14
C HIS A 141 -5.93 -5.86 10.66
N ASP A 142 -6.89 -5.91 11.60
CA ASP A 142 -8.33 -5.75 11.40
C ASP A 142 -8.85 -4.32 11.63
N ALA A 143 -7.96 -3.35 11.87
CA ALA A 143 -8.36 -1.96 12.03
C ALA A 143 -9.08 -1.45 10.76
N GLU A 144 -10.19 -0.72 10.93
CA GLU A 144 -11.04 -0.26 9.81
C GLU A 144 -10.24 0.45 8.71
N VAL A 145 -9.25 1.26 9.10
CA VAL A 145 -8.39 2.02 8.19
C VAL A 145 -7.43 1.12 7.38
N VAL A 146 -7.02 -0.02 7.95
CA VAL A 146 -6.21 -1.06 7.27
C VAL A 146 -7.07 -1.83 6.26
N HIS A 147 -8.36 -1.99 6.53
CA HIS A 147 -9.32 -2.70 5.68
C HIS A 147 -9.93 -1.83 4.55
N THR A 148 -9.67 -0.52 4.57
CA THR A 148 -10.30 0.45 3.65
C THR A 148 -9.32 0.97 2.60
N GLU A 149 -9.66 0.79 1.32
CA GLU A 149 -8.87 1.37 0.22
C GLU A 149 -9.01 2.90 0.17
N THR A 150 -7.90 3.62 0.37
CA THR A 150 -7.86 5.09 0.25
C THR A 150 -7.50 5.56 -1.16
N PHE A 151 -6.84 4.72 -1.96
CA PHE A 151 -6.32 5.06 -3.29
C PHE A 151 -5.26 6.18 -3.27
N ALA A 152 -4.36 6.11 -2.30
CA ALA A 152 -3.27 7.06 -2.04
C ALA A 152 -2.00 6.30 -1.58
N PRO A 153 -0.81 6.90 -1.57
CA PRO A 153 0.47 6.20 -1.36
C PRO A 153 0.72 5.96 0.14
N ILE A 154 -0.16 5.17 0.75
CA ILE A 154 -0.12 4.77 2.16
C ILE A 154 0.01 3.25 2.21
N VAL A 155 1.00 2.77 2.98
CA VAL A 155 1.14 1.35 3.30
C VAL A 155 1.10 1.13 4.81
N TYR A 156 0.33 0.14 5.23
CA TYR A 156 0.29 -0.35 6.61
C TYR A 156 1.21 -1.55 6.74
N VAL A 157 2.18 -1.49 7.66
CA VAL A 157 3.17 -2.55 7.88
C VAL A 157 2.80 -3.35 9.13
N LEU A 158 2.38 -4.59 8.91
CA LEU A 158 1.88 -5.51 9.91
C LEU A 158 2.94 -6.58 10.23
N ARG A 159 2.95 -7.06 11.48
CA ARG A 159 3.92 -8.05 11.97
C ARG A 159 3.22 -9.37 12.20
N ALA A 160 3.55 -10.41 11.44
CA ALA A 160 3.02 -11.77 11.58
C ALA A 160 4.12 -12.75 12.04
N ASN A 161 3.74 -13.81 12.74
CA ASN A 161 4.61 -14.86 13.28
C ASN A 161 4.75 -16.06 12.34
N SER A 162 3.93 -16.16 11.31
CA SER A 162 4.02 -17.21 10.29
C SER A 162 3.39 -16.75 8.97
N VAL A 163 3.67 -17.50 7.91
CA VAL A 163 3.03 -17.28 6.60
C VAL A 163 1.53 -17.59 6.67
N ASP A 164 1.12 -18.63 7.40
CA ASP A 164 -0.30 -18.98 7.59
C ASP A 164 -1.11 -17.86 8.25
N GLU A 165 -0.55 -17.25 9.31
CA GLU A 165 -1.17 -16.10 9.97
C GLU A 165 -1.29 -14.92 9.00
N ALA A 166 -0.24 -14.65 8.22
CA ALA A 166 -0.24 -13.60 7.22
C ALA A 166 -1.28 -13.85 6.10
N ILE A 167 -1.46 -15.10 5.67
CA ILE A 167 -2.50 -15.50 4.70
C ILE A 167 -3.89 -15.31 5.30
N SER A 168 -4.09 -15.71 6.57
CA SER A 168 -5.35 -15.47 7.29
C SER A 168 -5.71 -13.99 7.27
N TRP A 169 -4.78 -13.11 7.67
CA TRP A 169 -5.01 -11.66 7.68
C TRP A 169 -5.21 -11.08 6.27
N ASN A 170 -4.48 -11.59 5.27
CA ASN A 170 -4.68 -11.16 3.89
C ASN A 170 -6.14 -11.36 3.43
N ASN A 171 -6.76 -12.48 3.85
CA ASN A 171 -8.11 -12.88 3.47
C ASN A 171 -9.25 -12.20 4.29
N GLU A 172 -8.94 -11.35 5.27
CA GLU A 172 -9.96 -10.68 6.09
C GLU A 172 -10.64 -9.49 5.39
N VAL A 173 -10.12 -9.06 4.24
CA VAL A 173 -10.68 -7.96 3.46
C VAL A 173 -11.67 -8.47 2.42
N LYS A 174 -12.63 -7.60 2.03
CA LYS A 174 -13.68 -7.96 1.06
C LYS A 174 -13.17 -8.01 -0.38
N GLN A 175 -12.00 -7.44 -0.64
CA GLN A 175 -11.35 -7.37 -1.95
C GLN A 175 -10.47 -8.60 -2.20
N GLY A 176 -10.23 -8.93 -3.47
CA GLY A 176 -9.41 -10.08 -3.86
C GLY A 176 -8.72 -9.90 -5.21
N LEU A 177 -8.17 -8.71 -5.48
CA LEU A 177 -7.64 -8.35 -6.80
C LEU A 177 -6.22 -8.87 -7.05
N SER A 178 -5.30 -8.67 -6.10
CA SER A 178 -3.92 -9.16 -6.22
C SER A 178 -3.30 -9.41 -4.84
N SER A 179 -2.31 -10.31 -4.81
CA SER A 179 -1.49 -10.61 -3.64
C SER A 179 -0.13 -11.13 -4.09
N SER A 180 0.87 -11.06 -3.22
CA SER A 180 2.21 -11.61 -3.50
C SER A 180 2.83 -12.17 -2.23
N ILE A 181 3.66 -13.21 -2.37
CA ILE A 181 4.42 -13.80 -1.27
C ILE A 181 5.90 -13.81 -1.68
N PHE A 182 6.78 -13.36 -0.79
CA PHE A 182 8.23 -13.46 -0.95
C PHE A 182 8.76 -14.51 0.03
N THR A 183 9.36 -15.57 -0.52
CA THR A 183 10.02 -16.67 0.19
C THR A 183 11.04 -17.33 -0.75
N GLN A 184 12.04 -18.02 -0.20
CA GLN A 184 12.96 -18.86 -0.97
C GLN A 184 12.58 -20.34 -0.90
N ASP A 185 11.71 -20.71 0.03
CA ASP A 185 11.19 -22.06 0.20
C ASP A 185 10.02 -22.33 -0.76
N LEU A 186 10.22 -23.29 -1.66
CA LEU A 186 9.20 -23.75 -2.58
C LEU A 186 8.03 -24.44 -1.85
N ALA A 187 8.26 -25.09 -0.71
CA ALA A 187 7.19 -25.74 0.05
C ALA A 187 6.24 -24.72 0.69
N THR A 188 6.71 -23.50 0.97
CA THR A 188 5.87 -22.40 1.45
C THR A 188 4.98 -21.81 0.34
N LEU A 189 5.32 -22.03 -0.94
CA LEU A 189 4.55 -21.50 -2.08
C LEU A 189 3.37 -22.39 -2.52
N PHE A 190 3.39 -23.69 -2.21
CA PHE A 190 2.45 -24.70 -2.71
C PHE A 190 1.80 -25.50 -1.58
#